data_AF-A0A2W4TLR3-F1
#
_entry.id   AF-A0A2W4TLR3-F1
#
_cell.length_a   1.000
_cell.length_b   1.000
_cell.length_c   1.000
_cell.angle_alpha   90.00
_cell.angle_beta   90.00
_cell.angle_gamma   90.00
#
_symmetry.space_group_name_H-M   'P 1'
#
loop_
_entity.id
_entity.type
_entity.pdbx_description
1 polymer ?
#
loop_
_entity_poly.entity_id
_entity_poly.type
_entity_poly.pdbx_seq_one_letter_code
_entity_poly.pdbx_strand_id
1 'polypeptide(L)'
;MTTHPLRIGSGAGYAGDRWEPALELIEKGEIDFICFECLAERTIAREALSRRNRQSEGYNPLLAERIRSVLPAARKHGVRIISNMGAANPEAAAEAVVEIARAAGLAGTKVAALLGDDVLNWVLAHPEEHFLETGEPIESVHSDIVSANAYLGADAIGQAIETGAHVIVTGRVADPSLFLAPVLATYRWSENDPRLGQGTVMGHLLECAGQITGGYFADPGKKDVPEPWALGFPFADVWEDGRVRIGKVA
;
A
#
# COMPACT_ATOMS: atom_id res chain seq x y z
N MET A 1 11.92 16.89 -20.56
CA MET A 1 11.64 17.06 -19.13
C MET A 1 10.17 17.38 -18.99
N THR A 2 9.39 16.46 -18.45
CA THR A 2 7.98 16.75 -18.14
C THR A 2 7.92 17.93 -17.18
N THR A 3 7.17 18.97 -17.53
CA THR A 3 7.02 20.17 -16.69
C THR A 3 6.14 19.89 -15.46
N HIS A 4 5.35 18.82 -15.50
CA HIS A 4 4.44 18.40 -14.44
C HIS A 4 5.03 17.20 -13.68
N PRO A 5 5.10 17.27 -12.34
CA PRO A 5 5.46 16.12 -11.52
C PRO A 5 4.34 15.09 -11.49
N LEU A 6 4.70 13.83 -11.29
CA LEU A 6 3.78 12.80 -10.80
C LEU A 6 3.48 13.08 -9.33
N ARG A 7 2.21 13.10 -8.93
CA ARG A 7 1.83 13.34 -7.54
C ARG A 7 1.22 12.10 -6.88
N ILE A 8 1.79 11.69 -5.74
CA ILE A 8 1.42 10.46 -5.02
C ILE A 8 1.05 10.81 -3.58
N GLY A 9 -0.17 10.49 -3.17
CA GLY A 9 -0.67 10.69 -1.81
C GLY A 9 -0.54 9.45 -0.92
N SER A 10 -0.41 9.68 0.38
CA SER A 10 -0.55 8.65 1.41
C SER A 10 -1.98 8.62 1.94
N GLY A 11 -2.64 7.46 1.86
CA GLY A 11 -4.02 7.25 2.28
C GLY A 11 -4.18 6.57 3.63
N ALA A 12 -3.15 5.90 4.12
CA ALA A 12 -3.07 5.29 5.44
C ALA A 12 -1.63 4.84 5.69
N GLY A 13 -1.23 4.79 6.97
CA GLY A 13 0.05 4.21 7.39
C GLY A 13 -0.04 3.10 8.42
N TYR A 14 -1.24 2.59 8.70
CA TYR A 14 -1.42 1.34 9.42
C TYR A 14 -2.84 0.76 9.20
N ALA A 15 -3.01 -0.51 9.59
CA ALA A 15 -4.24 -1.27 9.35
C ALA A 15 -5.53 -0.62 9.86
N GLY A 16 -5.47 0.20 10.92
CA GLY A 16 -6.61 0.85 11.57
C GLY A 16 -6.61 2.38 11.42
N ASP A 17 -5.84 2.90 10.47
CA ASP A 17 -5.77 4.34 10.23
C ASP A 17 -7.09 4.90 9.70
N ARG A 18 -7.29 6.18 9.96
CA ARG A 18 -8.47 6.93 9.53
C ARG A 18 -8.44 7.22 8.03
N TRP A 19 -9.60 7.43 7.42
CA TRP A 19 -9.72 7.58 5.96
C TRP A 19 -10.01 9.03 5.52
N GLU A 20 -10.43 9.90 6.42
CA GLU A 20 -10.82 11.28 6.12
C GLU A 20 -9.67 12.10 5.48
N PRO A 21 -8.40 12.03 5.96
CA PRO A 21 -7.31 12.74 5.30
C PRO A 21 -6.99 12.20 3.89
N ALA A 22 -7.25 10.92 3.64
CA ALA A 22 -7.11 10.32 2.32
C ALA A 22 -8.15 10.89 1.34
N LEU A 23 -9.40 11.05 1.80
CA LEU A 23 -10.45 11.69 1.02
C LEU A 23 -10.09 13.14 0.70
N GLU A 24 -9.57 13.89 1.68
CA GLU A 24 -9.09 15.26 1.46
C GLU A 24 -7.99 15.35 0.41
N LEU A 25 -7.02 14.44 0.44
CA LEU A 25 -5.97 14.37 -0.59
C LEU A 25 -6.54 14.07 -1.98
N ILE A 26 -7.52 13.18 -2.09
CA ILE A 26 -8.18 12.86 -3.36
C ILE A 26 -8.94 14.08 -3.91
N GLU A 27 -9.65 14.81 -3.06
CA GLU A 27 -10.52 15.92 -3.49
C GLU A 27 -9.75 17.21 -3.77
N LYS A 28 -8.69 17.48 -3.01
CA LYS A 28 -7.99 18.77 -3.00
C LYS A 28 -6.51 18.70 -3.34
N GLY A 29 -5.92 17.51 -3.33
CA GLY A 29 -4.47 17.32 -3.50
C GLY A 29 -4.00 17.29 -4.95
N GLU A 30 -4.91 17.20 -5.93
CA GLU A 30 -4.57 17.03 -7.36
C GLU A 30 -3.56 15.89 -7.59
N ILE A 31 -3.78 14.76 -6.89
CA ILE A 31 -2.91 13.59 -6.91
C ILE A 31 -3.25 12.65 -8.07
N ASP A 32 -2.28 11.91 -8.58
CA ASP A 32 -2.48 10.87 -9.60
C ASP A 32 -2.76 9.51 -8.96
N PHE A 33 -2.06 9.22 -7.86
CA PHE A 33 -2.16 7.97 -7.11
C PHE A 33 -2.35 8.24 -5.62
N ILE A 34 -3.09 7.35 -4.96
CA ILE A 34 -3.15 7.28 -3.50
C ILE A 34 -2.84 5.86 -3.03
N CYS A 35 -1.94 5.76 -2.06
CA CYS A 35 -1.46 4.47 -1.55
C CYS A 35 -1.93 4.27 -0.11
N PHE A 36 -2.53 3.12 0.17
CA PHE A 36 -2.92 2.70 1.52
C PHE A 36 -1.99 1.58 1.99
N GLU A 37 -0.99 1.95 2.78
CA GLU A 37 -0.16 1.02 3.54
C GLU A 37 -0.94 0.63 4.81
N CYS A 38 -1.30 -0.64 4.92
CA CYS A 38 -2.20 -1.14 5.95
C CYS A 38 -1.77 -2.53 6.46
N LEU A 39 -0.54 -2.96 6.19
CA LEU A 39 -0.14 -4.36 6.37
C LEU A 39 1.23 -4.49 7.06
N ALA A 40 1.18 -4.61 8.39
CA ALA A 40 2.32 -5.06 9.18
C ALA A 40 2.37 -6.60 9.29
N GLU A 41 3.49 -7.13 9.81
CA GLU A 41 3.74 -8.56 10.00
C GLU A 41 2.66 -9.20 10.89
N ARG A 42 2.29 -8.51 11.98
CA ARG A 42 1.18 -8.93 12.87
C ARG A 42 -0.14 -9.06 12.12
N THR A 43 -0.39 -8.17 11.16
CA THR A 43 -1.64 -8.14 10.40
C THR A 43 -1.69 -9.30 9.43
N ILE A 44 -0.59 -9.63 8.74
CA ILE A 44 -0.52 -10.81 7.86
C ILE A 44 -0.81 -12.09 8.64
N ALA A 45 -0.17 -12.28 9.80
CA ALA A 45 -0.38 -13.48 10.60
C ALA A 45 -1.86 -13.65 11.01
N ARG A 46 -2.52 -12.55 11.42
CA ARG A 46 -3.96 -12.55 11.73
C ARG A 46 -4.79 -12.94 10.51
N GLU A 47 -4.51 -12.34 9.36
CA GLU A 47 -5.29 -12.56 8.14
C GLU A 47 -5.04 -13.95 7.53
N ALA A 48 -3.83 -14.49 7.64
CA ALA A 48 -3.53 -15.87 7.26
C ALA A 48 -4.36 -16.86 8.08
N LEU A 49 -4.48 -16.64 9.40
CA LEU A 49 -5.37 -17.43 10.26
C LEU A 49 -6.84 -17.30 9.88
N SER A 50 -7.31 -16.08 9.54
CA SER A 50 -8.68 -15.86 9.07
C SER A 50 -8.95 -16.62 7.76
N ARG A 51 -8.07 -16.51 6.75
CA ARG A 51 -8.16 -17.27 5.50
C ARG A 51 -8.18 -18.78 5.71
N ARG A 52 -7.35 -19.27 6.64
CA ARG A 52 -7.31 -20.70 7.01
C ARG A 52 -8.65 -21.19 7.57
N ASN A 53 -9.32 -20.35 8.35
CA ASN A 53 -10.63 -20.68 8.91
C ASN A 53 -11.76 -20.54 7.86
N ARG A 54 -11.66 -19.53 6.99
CA ARG A 54 -12.63 -19.28 5.92
C ARG A 54 -11.96 -18.70 4.68
N GLN A 55 -12.03 -19.44 3.58
CA GLN A 55 -11.35 -19.10 2.31
C GLN A 55 -11.75 -17.75 1.71
N SER A 56 -12.94 -17.22 2.03
CA SER A 56 -13.41 -15.91 1.55
C SER A 56 -12.90 -14.72 2.39
N GLU A 57 -12.17 -14.98 3.48
CA GLU A 57 -11.60 -13.96 4.37
C GLU A 57 -10.07 -13.88 4.22
N GLY A 58 -9.39 -13.15 5.12
CA GLY A 58 -7.95 -12.95 5.08
C GLY A 58 -7.47 -11.74 4.29
N TYR A 59 -8.36 -10.80 3.99
CA TYR A 59 -8.00 -9.43 3.61
C TYR A 59 -8.38 -8.47 4.75
N ASN A 60 -7.83 -7.26 4.73
CA ASN A 60 -8.02 -6.31 5.82
C ASN A 60 -9.53 -6.03 6.05
N PRO A 61 -10.04 -6.16 7.29
CA PRO A 61 -11.48 -6.00 7.58
C PRO A 61 -12.02 -4.59 7.31
N LEU A 62 -11.15 -3.57 7.30
CA LEU A 62 -11.53 -2.18 6.99
C LEU A 62 -11.44 -1.85 5.49
N LEU A 63 -11.01 -2.78 4.63
CA LEU A 63 -10.96 -2.58 3.18
C LEU A 63 -12.30 -2.06 2.64
N ALA A 64 -13.40 -2.71 3.02
CA ALA A 64 -14.70 -2.39 2.48
C ALA A 64 -15.19 -1.01 2.90
N GLU A 65 -14.94 -0.62 4.15
CA GLU A 65 -15.27 0.72 4.65
C GLU A 65 -14.44 1.79 3.92
N ARG A 66 -13.12 1.63 3.89
CA ARG A 66 -12.22 2.59 3.24
C ARG A 66 -12.54 2.79 1.77
N ILE A 67 -12.70 1.70 1.03
CA ILE A 67 -12.98 1.76 -0.41
C ILE A 67 -14.35 2.40 -0.68
N ARG A 68 -15.38 2.11 0.12
CA ARG A 68 -16.68 2.81 -0.01
C ARG A 68 -16.53 4.32 0.20
N SER A 69 -15.72 4.72 1.17
CA SER A 69 -15.52 6.14 1.50
C SER A 69 -14.76 6.90 0.42
N VAL A 70 -13.73 6.29 -0.21
CA VAL A 70 -12.81 7.03 -1.09
C VAL A 70 -13.01 6.77 -2.58
N LEU A 71 -13.54 5.61 -2.99
CA LEU A 71 -13.63 5.21 -4.39
C LEU A 71 -14.45 6.17 -5.26
N PRO A 72 -15.62 6.69 -4.82
CA PRO A 72 -16.39 7.63 -5.63
C PRO A 72 -15.60 8.91 -5.96
N ALA A 73 -14.91 9.47 -4.96
CA ALA A 73 -14.06 10.64 -5.14
C ALA A 73 -12.85 10.32 -6.03
N ALA A 74 -12.18 9.18 -5.80
CA ALA A 74 -11.05 8.76 -6.62
C ALA A 74 -11.44 8.63 -8.10
N ARG A 75 -12.59 8.01 -8.38
CA ARG A 75 -13.11 7.88 -9.75
C ARG A 75 -13.46 9.22 -10.38
N LYS A 76 -14.08 10.13 -9.62
CA LYS A 76 -14.44 11.48 -10.08
C LYS A 76 -13.19 12.31 -10.44
N HIS A 77 -12.12 12.20 -9.65
CA HIS A 77 -10.90 12.98 -9.80
C HIS A 77 -9.82 12.27 -10.65
N GLY A 78 -10.09 11.05 -11.14
CA GLY A 78 -9.13 10.29 -11.95
C GLY A 78 -7.98 9.66 -11.15
N VAL A 79 -8.08 9.62 -9.82
CA VAL A 79 -7.06 9.07 -8.93
C VAL A 79 -7.10 7.55 -8.93
N ARG A 80 -5.93 6.91 -8.99
CA ARG A 80 -5.77 5.46 -8.89
C ARG A 80 -5.38 5.06 -7.46
N ILE A 81 -5.96 3.97 -6.96
CA ILE A 81 -5.75 3.47 -5.61
C ILE A 81 -4.81 2.26 -5.64
N ILE A 82 -3.79 2.25 -4.78
CA ILE A 82 -2.91 1.10 -4.54
C ILE A 82 -2.98 0.74 -3.06
N SER A 83 -3.10 -0.54 -2.72
CA SER A 83 -3.13 -0.96 -1.33
C SER A 83 -2.62 -2.38 -1.13
N ASN A 84 -2.02 -2.64 0.03
CA ASN A 84 -1.71 -3.98 0.53
C ASN A 84 -2.76 -4.54 1.50
N MET A 85 -3.95 -3.94 1.52
CA MET A 85 -5.10 -4.47 2.27
C MET A 85 -5.60 -5.84 1.77
N GLY A 86 -5.04 -6.39 0.68
CA GLY A 86 -5.28 -7.77 0.26
C GLY A 86 -4.75 -8.77 1.27
N ALA A 87 -3.70 -8.42 2.02
CA ALA A 87 -3.10 -9.24 3.07
C ALA A 87 -2.87 -10.70 2.61
N ALA A 88 -3.53 -11.67 3.22
CA ALA A 88 -3.39 -13.09 2.86
C ALA A 88 -4.33 -13.51 1.71
N ASN A 89 -5.25 -12.66 1.26
CA ASN A 89 -6.23 -12.95 0.21
C ASN A 89 -6.49 -11.76 -0.75
N PRO A 90 -5.52 -11.40 -1.61
CA PRO A 90 -5.70 -10.30 -2.55
C PRO A 90 -6.84 -10.51 -3.57
N GLU A 91 -7.16 -11.77 -3.91
CA GLU A 91 -8.26 -12.11 -4.81
C GLU A 91 -9.63 -11.75 -4.20
N ALA A 92 -9.94 -12.24 -3.00
CA ALA A 92 -11.19 -11.91 -2.33
C ALA A 92 -11.30 -10.41 -2.03
N ALA A 93 -10.18 -9.75 -1.76
CA ALA A 93 -10.13 -8.30 -1.60
C ALA A 93 -10.53 -7.57 -2.90
N ALA A 94 -9.99 -8.00 -4.05
CA ALA A 94 -10.34 -7.44 -5.35
C ALA A 94 -11.82 -7.68 -5.70
N GLU A 95 -12.36 -8.86 -5.42
CA GLU A 95 -13.79 -9.15 -5.59
C GLU A 95 -14.67 -8.23 -4.73
N ALA A 96 -14.30 -8.02 -3.46
CA ALA A 96 -15.01 -7.10 -2.58
C ALA A 96 -15.00 -5.65 -3.13
N VAL A 97 -13.88 -5.19 -3.69
CA VAL A 97 -13.78 -3.88 -4.35
C VAL A 97 -14.70 -3.80 -5.58
N VAL A 98 -14.77 -4.86 -6.40
CA VAL A 98 -15.66 -4.91 -7.57
C VAL A 98 -17.13 -4.80 -7.15
N GLU A 99 -17.54 -5.50 -6.10
CA GLU A 99 -18.92 -5.43 -5.58
C GLU A 99 -19.24 -4.04 -5.02
N ILE A 100 -18.30 -3.40 -4.31
CA ILE A 100 -18.45 -2.02 -3.83
C ILE A 100 -18.60 -1.05 -5.01
N ALA A 101 -17.76 -1.19 -6.04
CA ALA A 101 -17.84 -0.34 -7.23
C ALA A 101 -19.18 -0.49 -7.94
N ARG A 102 -19.69 -1.72 -8.07
CA ARG A 102 -21.00 -1.99 -8.68
C ARG A 102 -22.14 -1.36 -7.86
N ALA A 103 -22.12 -1.53 -6.54
CA ALA A 103 -23.12 -0.95 -5.64
C ALA A 103 -23.13 0.59 -5.67
N ALA A 104 -21.97 1.21 -5.90
CA ALA A 104 -21.84 2.67 -6.03
C ALA A 104 -22.19 3.21 -7.43
N GLY A 105 -22.63 2.36 -8.37
CA GLY A 105 -22.91 2.77 -9.75
C GLY A 105 -21.67 3.06 -10.59
N LEU A 106 -20.48 2.67 -10.13
CA LEU A 106 -19.19 2.90 -10.79
C LEU A 106 -18.81 1.71 -11.70
N ALA A 107 -19.79 1.25 -12.50
CA ALA A 107 -19.60 0.19 -13.47
C ALA A 107 -18.47 0.57 -14.45
N GLY A 108 -17.51 -0.34 -14.65
CA GLY A 108 -16.28 -0.07 -15.42
C GLY A 108 -15.04 0.21 -14.56
N THR A 109 -15.17 0.20 -13.23
CA THR A 109 -14.00 0.19 -12.33
C THR A 109 -13.21 -1.12 -12.50
N LYS A 110 -12.10 -1.03 -13.23
CA LYS A 110 -11.06 -2.08 -13.30
C LYS A 110 -10.32 -2.24 -11.97
N VAL A 111 -10.21 -3.47 -11.50
CA VAL A 111 -9.50 -3.83 -10.27
C VAL A 111 -8.46 -4.90 -10.61
N ALA A 112 -7.26 -4.81 -10.05
CA ALA A 112 -6.22 -5.84 -10.17
C ALA A 112 -5.84 -6.37 -8.78
N ALA A 113 -5.69 -7.69 -8.69
CA ALA A 113 -5.08 -8.36 -7.55
C ALA A 113 -3.63 -8.74 -7.91
N LEU A 114 -2.66 -8.37 -7.07
CA LEU A 114 -1.28 -8.83 -7.19
C LEU A 114 -1.07 -10.05 -6.31
N LEU A 115 -0.57 -11.13 -6.92
CA LEU A 115 -0.30 -12.43 -6.31
C LEU A 115 1.18 -12.78 -6.43
N GLY A 116 1.60 -13.80 -5.69
CA GLY A 116 2.97 -14.33 -5.73
C GLY A 116 3.78 -14.07 -4.46
N ASP A 117 3.21 -13.36 -3.48
CA ASP A 117 3.83 -13.17 -2.17
C ASP A 117 3.70 -14.43 -1.30
N ASP A 118 2.58 -15.17 -1.37
CA ASP A 118 2.38 -16.43 -0.64
C ASP A 118 3.32 -17.54 -1.17
N VAL A 119 4.39 -17.80 -0.42
CA VAL A 119 5.43 -18.79 -0.73
C VAL A 119 5.40 -19.97 0.24
N LEU A 120 4.31 -20.15 1.00
CA LEU A 120 4.19 -21.20 2.01
C LEU A 120 4.48 -22.59 1.45
N ASN A 121 3.90 -22.93 0.29
CA ASN A 121 4.12 -24.23 -0.33
C ASN A 121 5.58 -24.47 -0.71
N TRP A 122 6.29 -23.42 -1.14
CA TRP A 122 7.71 -23.51 -1.44
C TRP A 122 8.52 -23.75 -0.16
N VAL A 123 8.26 -22.98 0.89
CA VAL A 123 8.94 -23.12 2.19
C VAL A 123 8.73 -24.50 2.80
N LEU A 124 7.49 -25.02 2.78
CA LEU A 124 7.20 -26.36 3.32
C LEU A 124 7.83 -27.50 2.52
N ALA A 125 8.13 -27.27 1.24
CA ALA A 125 8.78 -28.24 0.36
C ALA A 125 10.32 -28.23 0.46
N HIS A 126 10.90 -27.22 1.12
CA HIS A 126 12.36 -27.07 1.32
C HIS A 126 12.70 -26.90 2.81
N PRO A 127 12.38 -27.90 3.66
CA PRO A 127 12.63 -27.82 5.11
C PRO A 127 14.12 -27.73 5.48
N GLU A 128 15.02 -28.07 4.56
CA GLU A 128 16.47 -27.99 4.70
C GLU A 128 17.04 -26.56 4.56
N GLU A 129 16.25 -25.60 4.08
CA GLU A 129 16.65 -24.19 4.04
C GLU A 129 16.82 -23.65 5.46
N HIS A 130 17.65 -22.61 5.62
CA HIS A 130 18.05 -22.11 6.94
C HIS A 130 17.57 -20.68 7.19
N PHE A 131 17.15 -20.39 8.43
CA PHE A 131 16.90 -19.03 8.87
C PHE A 131 18.21 -18.23 8.88
N LEU A 132 18.16 -16.99 8.39
CA LEU A 132 19.33 -16.10 8.38
C LEU A 132 19.76 -15.70 9.79
N GLU A 133 18.79 -15.53 10.69
CA GLU A 133 18.99 -15.00 12.05
C GLU A 133 19.58 -16.03 13.00
N THR A 134 19.15 -17.30 12.90
CA THR A 134 19.54 -18.37 13.82
C THR A 134 20.48 -19.39 13.17
N GLY A 135 20.47 -19.52 11.85
CA GLY A 135 21.14 -20.60 11.14
C GLY A 135 20.54 -21.98 11.42
N GLU A 136 19.33 -22.06 11.98
CA GLU A 136 18.61 -23.32 12.14
C GLU A 136 17.84 -23.67 10.86
N PRO A 137 17.66 -24.96 10.55
CA PRO A 137 16.84 -25.38 9.42
C PRO A 137 15.36 -25.04 9.67
N ILE A 138 14.61 -24.76 8.61
CA ILE A 138 13.15 -24.53 8.67
C ILE A 138 12.42 -25.73 9.28
N GLU A 139 12.97 -26.94 9.10
CA GLU A 139 12.50 -28.17 9.74
C GLU A 139 12.29 -28.03 11.26
N SER A 140 13.08 -27.19 11.94
CA SER A 140 12.99 -27.01 13.40
C SER A 140 11.64 -26.45 13.88
N VAL A 141 10.88 -25.80 13.00
CA VAL A 141 9.57 -25.19 13.29
C VAL A 141 8.49 -25.58 12.28
N HIS A 142 8.74 -26.58 11.42
CA HIS A 142 7.88 -26.91 10.27
C HIS A 142 6.39 -27.07 10.62
N SER A 143 6.09 -27.74 11.74
CA SER A 143 4.72 -27.96 12.22
C SER A 143 4.01 -26.69 12.70
N ASP A 144 4.76 -25.63 13.01
CA ASP A 144 4.26 -24.38 13.58
C ASP A 144 4.11 -23.27 12.53
N ILE A 145 4.55 -23.50 11.29
CA ILE A 145 4.49 -22.50 10.21
C ILE A 145 3.03 -22.30 9.78
N VAL A 146 2.51 -21.08 10.00
CA VAL A 146 1.17 -20.68 9.59
C VAL A 146 1.15 -20.03 8.19
N SER A 147 2.20 -19.29 7.86
CA SER A 147 2.34 -18.54 6.60
C SER A 147 3.81 -18.28 6.31
N ALA A 148 4.16 -18.16 5.04
CA ALA A 148 5.44 -17.61 4.59
C ALA A 148 5.20 -16.70 3.40
N ASN A 149 5.74 -15.48 3.46
CA ASN A 149 5.49 -14.46 2.46
C ASN A 149 6.80 -13.83 1.96
N ALA A 150 6.93 -13.73 0.64
CA ALA A 150 7.96 -12.93 -0.01
C ALA A 150 7.49 -11.46 -0.09
N TYR A 151 8.42 -10.53 0.07
CA TYR A 151 8.14 -9.10 -0.06
C TYR A 151 8.32 -8.73 -1.52
N LEU A 152 7.22 -8.65 -2.27
CA LEU A 152 7.27 -8.25 -3.68
C LEU A 152 7.69 -6.77 -3.83
N GLY A 153 8.36 -6.47 -4.93
CA GLY A 153 8.89 -5.14 -5.23
C GLY A 153 7.93 -4.23 -6.00
N ALA A 154 8.41 -3.02 -6.25
CA ALA A 154 7.69 -1.98 -7.01
C ALA A 154 7.47 -2.35 -8.48
N ASP A 155 8.33 -3.21 -9.03
CA ASP A 155 8.24 -3.78 -10.37
C ASP A 155 6.96 -4.62 -10.55
N ALA A 156 6.64 -5.47 -9.57
CA ALA A 156 5.44 -6.32 -9.59
C ALA A 156 4.14 -5.49 -9.55
N ILE A 157 4.13 -4.43 -8.72
CA ILE A 157 3.01 -3.48 -8.66
C ILE A 157 2.95 -2.66 -9.97
N GLY A 158 4.10 -2.28 -10.54
CA GLY A 158 4.20 -1.58 -11.82
C GLY A 158 3.49 -2.31 -12.96
N GLN A 159 3.64 -3.64 -13.04
CA GLN A 159 2.90 -4.47 -14.01
C GLN A 159 1.38 -4.36 -13.82
N ALA A 160 0.89 -4.36 -12.57
CA ALA A 160 -0.52 -4.14 -12.28
C ALA A 160 -0.98 -2.72 -12.68
N ILE A 161 -0.11 -1.71 -12.55
CA ILE A 161 -0.38 -0.34 -13.00
C ILE A 161 -0.56 -0.28 -14.53
N GLU A 162 0.24 -1.01 -15.30
CA GLU A 162 0.18 -1.03 -16.77
C GLU A 162 -1.15 -1.62 -17.32
N THR A 163 -1.84 -2.46 -16.54
CA THR A 163 -3.18 -2.98 -16.91
C THR A 163 -4.27 -1.90 -17.03
N GLY A 164 -3.99 -0.69 -16.51
CA GLY A 164 -4.98 0.38 -16.39
C GLY A 164 -6.00 0.17 -15.27
N ALA A 165 -5.68 -0.67 -14.28
CA ALA A 165 -6.52 -0.86 -13.09
C ALA A 165 -6.68 0.45 -12.29
N HIS A 166 -7.91 0.78 -11.90
CA HIS A 166 -8.18 1.95 -11.06
C HIS A 166 -7.92 1.64 -9.59
N VAL A 167 -8.06 0.38 -9.18
CA VAL A 167 -7.71 -0.10 -7.85
C VAL A 167 -6.79 -1.30 -7.99
N ILE A 168 -5.65 -1.26 -7.32
CA ILE A 168 -4.69 -2.36 -7.24
C ILE A 168 -4.64 -2.80 -5.78
N VAL A 169 -4.90 -4.07 -5.55
CA VAL A 169 -4.85 -4.69 -4.23
C VAL A 169 -3.78 -5.76 -4.23
N THR A 170 -2.91 -5.72 -3.23
CA THR A 170 -1.72 -6.58 -3.13
C THR A 170 -1.74 -7.35 -1.81
N GLY A 171 -0.98 -8.45 -1.76
CA GLY A 171 -0.60 -9.13 -0.52
C GLY A 171 0.59 -8.45 0.14
N ARG A 172 1.61 -9.22 0.55
CA ARG A 172 2.84 -8.61 1.05
C ARG A 172 3.71 -8.05 -0.09
N VAL A 173 4.03 -6.78 0.05
CA VAL A 173 5.02 -6.05 -0.74
C VAL A 173 5.98 -5.36 0.23
N ALA A 174 7.16 -4.96 -0.23
CA ALA A 174 7.95 -4.02 0.54
C ALA A 174 7.21 -2.68 0.63
N ASP A 175 6.98 -2.18 1.83
CA ASP A 175 6.17 -1.00 2.15
C ASP A 175 6.41 0.22 1.22
N PRO A 176 7.67 0.67 0.97
CA PRO A 176 7.92 1.82 0.10
C PRO A 176 7.62 1.53 -1.37
N SER A 177 7.51 0.26 -1.77
CA SER A 177 7.21 -0.15 -3.14
C SER A 177 5.82 0.29 -3.59
N LEU A 178 4.86 0.42 -2.66
CA LEU A 178 3.53 0.96 -2.96
C LEU A 178 3.64 2.35 -3.62
N PHE A 179 4.59 3.16 -3.17
CA PHE A 179 4.80 4.54 -3.61
C PHE A 179 5.84 4.64 -4.73
N LEU A 180 6.83 3.75 -4.77
CA LEU A 180 7.82 3.71 -5.85
C LEU A 180 7.21 3.18 -7.15
N ALA A 181 6.25 2.25 -7.09
CA ALA A 181 5.66 1.63 -8.28
C ALA A 181 5.03 2.62 -9.27
N PRO A 182 4.23 3.62 -8.85
CA PRO A 182 3.76 4.68 -9.75
C PRO A 182 4.89 5.42 -10.46
N VAL A 183 6.01 5.67 -9.79
CA VAL A 183 7.18 6.35 -10.36
C VAL A 183 7.80 5.49 -11.46
N LEU A 184 8.00 4.20 -11.20
CA LEU A 184 8.55 3.26 -12.21
C LEU A 184 7.62 3.11 -13.41
N ALA A 185 6.31 2.98 -13.18
CA ALA A 185 5.33 2.87 -14.26
C ALA A 185 5.24 4.14 -15.12
N THR A 186 5.49 5.32 -14.52
CA THR A 186 5.39 6.61 -15.21
C THR A 186 6.67 6.99 -15.94
N TYR A 187 7.83 6.90 -15.27
CA TYR A 187 9.11 7.37 -15.81
C TYR A 187 10.00 6.28 -16.37
N ARG A 188 9.61 5.00 -16.22
CA ARG A 188 10.32 3.83 -16.77
C ARG A 188 11.81 3.83 -16.39
N TRP A 189 12.14 4.23 -15.16
CA TRP A 189 13.50 4.10 -14.63
C TRP A 189 13.91 2.63 -14.66
N SER A 190 15.15 2.37 -15.08
CA SER A 190 15.69 1.00 -15.12
C SER A 190 15.93 0.46 -13.70
N GLU A 191 15.98 -0.87 -13.57
CA GLU A 191 16.26 -1.55 -12.28
C GLU A 191 17.63 -1.19 -11.66
N ASN A 192 18.57 -0.67 -12.45
CA ASN A 192 19.89 -0.23 -11.98
C ASN A 192 20.01 1.30 -11.88
N ASP A 193 18.89 2.02 -11.92
CA ASP A 193 18.91 3.48 -11.87
C ASP A 193 19.24 3.96 -10.45
N PRO A 194 20.26 4.82 -10.25
CA PRO A 194 20.59 5.34 -8.92
C PRO A 194 19.44 6.13 -8.27
N ARG A 195 18.49 6.66 -9.07
CA ARG A 195 17.30 7.35 -8.56
C ARG A 195 16.32 6.43 -7.83
N LEU A 196 16.43 5.10 -8.00
CA LEU A 196 15.63 4.16 -7.23
C LEU A 196 15.80 4.38 -5.73
N GLY A 197 17.02 4.65 -5.26
CA GLY A 197 17.26 4.97 -3.86
C GLY A 197 16.50 6.22 -3.39
N GLN A 198 16.43 7.27 -4.22
CA GLN A 198 15.65 8.48 -3.92
C GLN A 198 14.15 8.19 -3.88
N GLY A 199 13.65 7.40 -4.83
CA GLY A 199 12.25 6.97 -4.87
C GLY A 199 11.88 6.08 -3.67
N THR A 200 12.77 5.18 -3.24
CA THR A 200 12.58 4.38 -2.03
C THR A 200 12.53 5.24 -0.78
N VAL A 201 13.43 6.23 -0.65
CA VAL A 201 13.39 7.19 0.47
C VAL A 201 12.07 7.95 0.47
N MET A 202 11.61 8.44 -0.67
CA MET A 202 10.28 9.05 -0.78
C MET A 202 9.17 8.11 -0.31
N GLY A 203 9.19 6.84 -0.76
CA GLY A 203 8.20 5.85 -0.34
C GLY A 203 8.15 5.69 1.18
N HIS A 204 9.31 5.55 1.83
CA HIS A 204 9.39 5.49 3.29
C HIS A 204 8.84 6.73 3.99
N LEU A 205 9.05 7.93 3.42
CA LEU A 205 8.50 9.16 3.99
C LEU A 205 6.95 9.23 3.88
N LEU A 206 6.35 8.49 2.95
CA LEU A 206 4.90 8.49 2.72
C LEU A 206 4.17 7.30 3.38
N GLU A 207 4.82 6.15 3.55
CA GLU A 207 4.15 4.91 3.98
C GLU A 207 3.54 4.99 5.37
N CYS A 208 4.14 5.74 6.30
CA CYS A 208 3.57 5.95 7.63
C CYS A 208 2.65 7.19 7.74
N ALA A 209 2.14 7.67 6.60
CA ALA A 209 1.16 8.75 6.50
C ALA A 209 1.52 9.99 7.33
N GLY A 210 0.75 10.26 8.40
CA GLY A 210 0.81 11.51 9.17
C GLY A 210 2.15 11.80 9.86
N GLN A 211 3.11 10.88 9.88
CA GLN A 211 4.39 11.07 10.58
C GLN A 211 5.16 12.30 10.09
N ILE A 212 5.33 12.45 8.77
CA ILE A 212 6.11 13.56 8.19
C ILE A 212 5.36 14.90 8.16
N THR A 213 4.05 14.89 8.41
CA THR A 213 3.19 16.09 8.37
C THR A 213 2.84 16.65 9.74
N GLY A 214 3.48 16.14 10.80
CA GLY A 214 3.36 16.62 12.18
C GLY A 214 2.95 15.57 13.20
N GLY A 215 2.69 14.32 12.78
CA GLY A 215 2.23 13.24 13.67
C GLY A 215 3.19 12.90 14.81
N TYR A 216 4.49 13.13 14.64
CA TYR A 216 5.51 12.96 15.69
C TYR A 216 5.94 14.27 16.37
N PHE A 217 5.30 15.40 16.05
CA PHE A 217 5.69 16.69 16.62
C PHE A 217 5.03 16.96 17.98
N ALA A 218 3.78 16.54 18.15
CA ALA A 218 3.00 16.83 19.35
C ALA A 218 3.57 16.13 20.60
N ASP A 219 3.82 16.92 21.64
CA ASP A 219 4.28 16.47 22.96
C ASP A 219 3.53 17.29 24.02
N PRO A 220 2.38 16.82 24.52
CA PRO A 220 1.51 17.60 25.40
C PRO A 220 2.26 18.22 26.59
N GLY A 221 2.13 19.53 26.78
CA GLY A 221 2.82 20.31 27.80
C GLY A 221 4.24 20.78 27.44
N LYS A 222 4.81 20.33 26.32
CA LYS A 222 6.09 20.83 25.78
C LYS A 222 5.98 21.41 24.38
N LYS A 223 5.23 20.72 23.51
CA LYS A 223 4.93 21.06 22.12
C LYS A 223 3.44 20.83 21.88
N ASP A 224 2.63 21.71 22.45
CA ASP A 224 1.19 21.67 22.26
C ASP A 224 0.86 22.01 20.81
N VAL A 225 0.10 21.14 20.17
CA VAL A 225 -0.37 21.30 18.78
C VAL A 225 -1.87 21.55 18.84
N PRO A 226 -2.39 22.65 18.26
CA PRO A 226 -3.83 22.85 18.17
C PRO A 226 -4.45 21.78 17.27
N GLU A 227 -5.62 21.30 17.67
CA GLU A 227 -6.42 20.34 16.89
C GLU A 227 -5.60 19.13 16.39
N PRO A 228 -4.95 18.35 17.28
CA PRO A 228 -4.09 17.23 16.86
C PRO A 228 -4.89 16.12 16.13
N TRP A 229 -6.21 16.09 16.30
CA TRP A 229 -7.13 15.26 15.53
C TRP A 229 -7.30 15.74 14.07
N ALA A 230 -6.77 16.88 13.65
CA ALA A 230 -6.86 17.40 12.28
C ALA A 230 -5.55 17.20 11.48
N LEU A 231 -4.79 16.14 11.78
CA LEU A 231 -3.53 15.81 11.09
C LEU A 231 -3.70 15.39 9.61
N GLY A 232 -3.41 16.29 8.67
CA GLY A 232 -3.39 15.94 7.23
C GLY A 232 -2.32 14.91 6.85
N PHE A 233 -2.59 14.09 5.84
CA PHE A 233 -1.63 13.13 5.28
C PHE A 233 -0.75 13.76 4.18
N PRO A 234 0.48 13.25 3.97
CA PRO A 234 1.39 13.79 2.97
C PRO A 234 1.04 13.38 1.54
N PHE A 235 1.53 14.17 0.60
CA PHE A 235 1.78 13.75 -0.78
C PHE A 235 3.22 14.07 -1.19
N ALA A 236 3.71 13.43 -2.24
CA ALA A 236 4.96 13.76 -2.91
C ALA A 236 4.70 14.20 -4.35
N ASP A 237 5.31 15.31 -4.75
CA ASP A 237 5.58 15.61 -6.16
C ASP A 237 6.91 14.97 -6.54
N VAL A 238 6.92 14.17 -7.60
CA VAL A 238 8.11 13.47 -8.12
C VAL A 238 8.32 13.90 -9.56
N TRP A 239 9.54 14.30 -9.90
CA TRP A 239 9.91 14.61 -11.28
C TRP A 239 10.70 13.45 -11.89
N GLU A 240 10.71 13.40 -13.23
CA GLU A 240 11.43 12.39 -14.02
C GLU A 240 12.92 12.29 -13.64
N ASP A 241 13.53 13.39 -13.20
CA ASP A 241 14.94 13.46 -12.78
C ASP A 241 15.21 12.97 -11.35
N GLY A 242 14.18 12.54 -10.62
CA GLY A 242 14.29 12.01 -9.25
C GLY A 242 14.14 13.06 -8.15
N ARG A 243 13.94 14.34 -8.47
CA ARG A 243 13.59 15.35 -7.47
C ARG A 243 12.25 15.00 -6.83
N VAL A 244 12.18 15.23 -5.52
CA VAL A 244 10.99 14.97 -4.69
C VAL A 244 10.68 16.21 -3.86
N ARG A 245 9.41 16.60 -3.82
CA ARG A 245 8.90 17.61 -2.86
C ARG A 245 7.75 17.00 -2.07
N ILE A 246 7.89 16.95 -0.75
CA ILE A 246 6.83 16.52 0.16
C ILE A 246 5.93 17.72 0.50
N GLY A 247 4.62 17.49 0.50
CA GLY A 247 3.61 18.48 0.87
C GLY A 247 2.43 17.84 1.57
N LYS A 248 1.45 18.66 1.93
CA LYS A 248 0.13 18.26 2.42
C LYS A 248 -0.89 19.31 1.98
N VAL A 249 -2.17 18.97 1.98
CA VAL A 249 -3.24 19.95 1.72
C VAL A 249 -3.22 21.00 2.85
N ALA A 250 -3.42 22.26 2.48
CA ALA A 250 -3.43 23.40 3.38
C ALA A 250 -4.79 23.60 4.05
#